data_AF-A0A151WW16-F1
#
_entry.id   AF-A0A151WW16-F1
#
_cell.length_a   1.000
_cell.length_b   1.000
_cell.length_c   1.000
_cell.angle_alpha   90.00
_cell.angle_beta   90.00
_cell.angle_gamma   90.00
#
_symmetry.space_group_name_H-M   'P 1'
#
loop_
_entity.id
_entity.type
_entity.pdbx_description
1 polymer ?
#
loop_
_entity_poly.entity_id
_entity_poly.type
_entity_poly.pdbx_seq_one_letter_code
_entity_poly.pdbx_strand_id
1 'polypeptide(L)'
;VYFCFQALDSSGQLKSGFFYGNNFWLGSRSQCLDIMNRTPFEFAKRHILNNTRYRDPQNEFPPFQLNYFVAHIRHNSTLQYHINMLTEDVISLGLCLPASCSMNNISFILEGIFRDRILLINDLYSVDLNLIQVKNLKDDHQWLLSGAIPLICVVLVLTFAMMISGTIYDIFTYQTYLKAKSKTVVNVRNAIEKMEISDLSSLRKKSRIGKVLMCFSVYTNTKIIFNTKLDTEAIVVIHGIRFLSMVWVIILHSIYFTMEYFDNKVWLLRLSEGIPFQVISNGTVSVDTYFFLSGFLLAYTYLKNKIDKERIKPIDYREKLNEFFVGLIKRYVRLTPAYIMMIEIVQLNSVWYDKTSQFYVQERPHETCSKYWWRNVLYIHNLFGHNTMCLSWSWYLSNDMQFFIIGQALLILSTVYFYVTVVILGIILIGSIILSGYVSYIYGFVPTLDEQNRLADVLYFPPWIRIGPYIIGMITGYIIVRFNKKIALKKVKYNNLFSCKRILYNQLLEL
;
A
#
# COMPACT_ATOMS: atom_id res chain seq x y z
N VAL A 1 -30.54 -38.27 -3.80
CA VAL A 1 -29.51 -38.41 -4.87
C VAL A 1 -29.27 -37.10 -5.61
N TYR A 2 -30.31 -36.36 -6.02
CA TYR A 2 -30.16 -35.11 -6.77
C TYR A 2 -29.30 -34.05 -6.06
N PHE A 3 -29.58 -33.78 -4.77
CA PHE A 3 -28.78 -32.84 -3.99
C PHE A 3 -27.28 -33.23 -3.89
N CYS A 4 -26.96 -34.54 -3.91
CA CYS A 4 -25.57 -35.01 -3.85
C CYS A 4 -24.81 -34.61 -5.12
N PHE A 5 -25.45 -34.68 -6.29
CA PHE A 5 -24.85 -34.20 -7.53
C PHE A 5 -24.65 -32.69 -7.51
N GLN A 6 -25.61 -31.93 -6.96
CA GLN A 6 -25.44 -30.48 -6.81
C GLN A 6 -24.28 -30.13 -5.86
N ALA A 7 -24.13 -30.87 -4.75
CA ALA A 7 -23.03 -30.64 -3.81
C ALA A 7 -21.67 -31.00 -4.44
N LEU A 8 -21.61 -32.08 -5.22
CA LEU A 8 -20.41 -32.47 -5.98
C LEU A 8 -20.06 -31.42 -7.06
N ASP A 9 -21.06 -30.92 -7.78
CA ASP A 9 -20.91 -29.88 -8.81
C ASP A 9 -20.50 -28.52 -8.20
N SER A 10 -21.00 -28.23 -6.99
CA SER A 10 -20.61 -27.04 -6.23
C SER A 10 -19.20 -27.13 -5.66
N SER A 11 -18.66 -28.34 -5.51
CA SER A 11 -17.31 -28.56 -5.01
C SER A 11 -16.28 -28.30 -6.11
N GLY A 12 -15.08 -27.95 -5.68
CA GLY A 12 -13.93 -27.74 -6.52
C GLY A 12 -13.52 -28.98 -7.29
N GLN A 13 -13.19 -28.79 -8.55
CA GLN A 13 -12.62 -29.81 -9.43
C GLN A 13 -11.38 -29.26 -10.12
N LEU A 14 -10.55 -30.18 -10.61
CA LEU A 14 -9.42 -29.90 -11.49
C LEU A 14 -9.86 -29.02 -12.66
N LYS A 15 -9.30 -27.81 -12.74
CA LYS A 15 -9.54 -26.89 -13.86
C LYS A 15 -8.43 -27.00 -14.90
N SER A 16 -8.80 -26.73 -16.16
CA SER A 16 -7.84 -26.54 -17.24
C SER A 16 -6.90 -25.36 -16.94
N GLY A 17 -5.69 -25.42 -17.48
CA GLY A 17 -4.70 -24.36 -17.34
C GLY A 17 -3.73 -24.53 -16.17
N PHE A 18 -3.62 -25.74 -15.59
CA PHE A 18 -2.61 -26.02 -14.55
C PHE A 18 -1.20 -25.62 -15.01
N PHE A 19 -0.72 -26.06 -16.18
CA PHE A 19 0.58 -25.63 -16.73
C PHE A 19 0.71 -24.12 -16.97
N TYR A 20 -0.41 -23.40 -17.01
CA TYR A 20 -0.47 -21.96 -17.22
C TYR A 20 -0.61 -21.16 -15.90
N GLY A 21 -0.53 -21.84 -14.75
CA GLY A 21 -0.54 -21.26 -13.41
C GLY A 21 -1.90 -21.32 -12.69
N ASN A 22 -2.90 -22.03 -13.23
CA ASN A 22 -4.24 -22.08 -12.66
C ASN A 22 -4.32 -23.06 -11.47
N ASN A 23 -4.26 -22.48 -10.27
CA ASN A 23 -4.31 -23.20 -9.01
C ASN A 23 -5.63 -22.98 -8.24
N PHE A 24 -6.67 -22.47 -8.92
CA PHE A 24 -7.97 -22.17 -8.30
C PHE A 24 -9.04 -23.21 -8.64
N TRP A 25 -9.12 -24.26 -7.82
CA TRP A 25 -10.13 -25.32 -7.94
C TRP A 25 -11.25 -25.08 -6.94
N LEU A 26 -11.89 -23.92 -7.04
CA LEU A 26 -12.82 -23.43 -6.02
C LEU A 26 -14.22 -24.05 -6.15
N GLY A 27 -14.70 -24.35 -7.35
CA GLY A 27 -16.11 -24.69 -7.53
C GLY A 27 -17.00 -23.46 -7.29
N SER A 28 -18.20 -23.66 -6.74
CA SER A 28 -19.20 -22.61 -6.55
C SER A 28 -19.72 -22.55 -5.11
N ARG A 29 -19.18 -21.60 -4.33
CA ARG A 29 -19.63 -21.33 -2.95
C ARG A 29 -21.11 -20.94 -2.90
N SER A 30 -21.56 -20.08 -3.81
CA SER A 30 -22.95 -19.61 -3.83
C SER A 30 -23.91 -20.76 -4.11
N GLN A 31 -23.58 -21.62 -5.07
CA GLN A 31 -24.37 -22.81 -5.38
C GLN A 31 -24.42 -23.77 -4.18
N CYS A 32 -23.29 -24.01 -3.50
CA CYS A 32 -23.26 -24.86 -2.31
C CYS A 32 -24.25 -24.40 -1.22
N LEU A 33 -24.32 -23.09 -0.98
CA LEU A 33 -25.23 -22.51 0.00
C LEU A 33 -26.69 -22.50 -0.49
N ASP A 34 -26.91 -22.28 -1.78
CA ASP A 34 -28.24 -22.23 -2.41
C ASP A 34 -28.90 -23.62 -2.53
N ILE A 35 -28.15 -24.73 -2.47
CA ILE A 35 -28.74 -26.09 -2.40
C ILE A 35 -29.73 -26.24 -1.24
N MET A 36 -29.52 -25.52 -0.14
CA MET A 36 -30.43 -25.55 1.01
C MET A 36 -31.62 -24.60 0.85
N ASN A 37 -31.60 -23.72 -0.16
CA ASN A 37 -32.61 -22.69 -0.35
C ASN A 37 -33.89 -23.27 -0.95
N ARG A 38 -34.99 -23.17 -0.21
CA ARG A 38 -36.30 -23.70 -0.60
C ARG A 38 -37.19 -22.66 -1.28
N THR A 39 -36.71 -21.43 -1.50
CA THR A 39 -37.50 -20.41 -2.19
C THR A 39 -37.70 -20.82 -3.65
N PRO A 40 -38.94 -21.02 -4.10
CA PRO A 40 -39.19 -21.43 -5.47
C PRO A 40 -38.86 -20.28 -6.43
N PHE A 41 -38.30 -20.62 -7.59
CA PHE A 41 -38.18 -19.67 -8.69
C PHE A 41 -39.57 -19.29 -9.23
N GLU A 42 -39.78 -18.02 -9.57
CA GLU A 42 -41.01 -17.51 -10.17
C GLU A 42 -41.09 -17.84 -11.67
N PHE A 43 -41.13 -19.13 -12.00
CA PHE A 43 -41.35 -19.59 -13.38
C PHE A 43 -42.82 -19.85 -13.66
N ALA A 44 -43.26 -19.59 -14.89
CA ALA A 44 -44.61 -19.99 -15.30
C ALA A 44 -44.75 -21.52 -15.24
N LYS A 45 -45.86 -22.02 -14.65
CA LYS A 45 -46.09 -23.45 -14.37
C LYS A 45 -45.84 -24.39 -15.55
N ARG A 46 -46.13 -23.94 -16.78
CA ARG A 46 -45.88 -24.70 -18.03
C ARG A 46 -44.40 -25.09 -18.22
N HIS A 47 -43.47 -24.26 -17.77
CA HIS A 47 -42.03 -24.51 -17.91
C HIS A 47 -41.49 -25.43 -16.80
N ILE A 48 -42.11 -25.40 -15.62
CA ILE A 48 -41.71 -26.24 -14.47
C ILE A 48 -41.96 -27.73 -14.77
N LEU A 49 -43.12 -28.07 -15.35
CA LEU A 49 -43.50 -29.46 -15.67
C LEU A 49 -42.56 -30.15 -16.67
N ASN A 50 -41.91 -29.40 -17.56
CA ASN A 50 -40.91 -29.95 -18.49
C ASN A 50 -39.54 -30.16 -17.84
N ASN A 51 -39.22 -29.41 -16.78
CA ASN A 51 -37.91 -29.43 -16.12
C ASN A 51 -37.78 -30.54 -15.06
N THR A 52 -38.88 -31.18 -14.66
CA THR A 52 -38.89 -32.23 -13.62
C THR A 52 -38.60 -33.64 -14.14
N ARG A 53 -38.25 -33.82 -15.43
CA ARG A 53 -38.02 -35.15 -16.03
C ARG A 53 -36.91 -35.97 -15.33
N TYR A 54 -35.93 -35.28 -14.73
CA TYR A 54 -34.81 -35.88 -14.00
C TYR A 54 -34.68 -35.34 -12.56
N ARG A 55 -35.64 -34.52 -12.10
CA ARG A 55 -35.67 -33.97 -10.73
C ARG A 55 -36.80 -34.66 -9.96
N ASP A 56 -36.43 -35.34 -8.90
CA ASP A 56 -37.38 -35.79 -7.88
C ASP A 56 -37.49 -34.71 -6.79
N PRO A 57 -38.66 -34.06 -6.63
CA PRO A 57 -38.88 -33.01 -5.63
C PRO A 57 -38.61 -33.46 -4.19
N GLN A 58 -38.74 -34.76 -3.88
CA GLN A 58 -38.49 -35.28 -2.54
C GLN A 58 -36.99 -35.38 -2.22
N ASN A 59 -36.14 -35.39 -3.26
CA ASN A 59 -34.70 -35.62 -3.18
C ASN A 59 -33.87 -34.38 -3.59
N GLU A 60 -34.54 -33.25 -3.79
CA GLU A 60 -33.94 -31.99 -4.26
C GLU A 60 -33.15 -31.28 -3.15
N PHE A 61 -33.56 -31.46 -1.90
CA PHE A 61 -32.96 -30.78 -0.75
C PHE A 61 -32.20 -31.77 0.16
N PRO A 62 -31.03 -31.37 0.69
CA PRO A 62 -30.28 -32.21 1.61
C PRO A 62 -31.01 -32.35 2.96
N PRO A 63 -30.91 -33.52 3.63
CA PRO A 63 -31.51 -33.72 4.96
C PRO A 63 -30.69 -33.08 6.10
N PHE A 64 -29.51 -32.54 5.79
CA PHE A 64 -28.60 -31.87 6.73
C PHE A 64 -28.11 -30.55 6.15
N GLN A 65 -27.58 -29.69 7.01
CA GLN A 65 -26.98 -28.43 6.56
C GLN A 65 -25.68 -28.70 5.83
N LEU A 66 -25.46 -28.00 4.73
CA LEU A 66 -24.20 -27.95 3.98
C LEU A 66 -23.41 -26.71 4.37
N ASN A 67 -22.11 -26.79 4.20
CA ASN A 67 -21.20 -25.67 4.37
C ASN A 67 -20.05 -25.77 3.37
N TYR A 68 -19.42 -24.62 3.11
CA TYR A 68 -18.35 -24.51 2.14
C TYR A 68 -17.01 -24.33 2.84
N PHE A 69 -16.11 -25.28 2.59
CA PHE A 69 -14.76 -25.32 3.12
C PHE A 69 -13.76 -25.05 1.99
N VAL A 70 -12.58 -24.56 2.35
CA VAL A 70 -11.47 -24.39 1.39
C VAL A 70 -10.23 -25.04 1.96
N ALA A 71 -9.66 -25.98 1.24
CA ALA A 71 -8.35 -26.55 1.53
C ALA A 71 -7.29 -25.83 0.72
N HIS A 72 -6.26 -25.33 1.39
CA HIS A 72 -5.08 -24.76 0.75
C HIS A 72 -3.96 -25.79 0.76
N ILE A 73 -3.44 -26.10 -0.42
CA ILE A 73 -2.56 -27.23 -0.67
C ILE A 73 -1.34 -26.71 -1.42
N ARG A 74 -0.14 -27.02 -0.94
CA ARG A 74 1.11 -26.72 -1.62
C ARG A 74 1.47 -27.85 -2.57
N HIS A 75 1.92 -27.54 -3.78
CA HIS A 75 2.45 -28.52 -4.72
C HIS A 75 3.92 -28.29 -5.04
N ASN A 76 4.67 -29.36 -5.35
CA ASN A 76 6.07 -29.28 -5.77
C ASN A 76 6.27 -29.47 -7.29
N SER A 77 5.20 -29.43 -8.09
CA SER A 77 5.26 -29.64 -9.54
C SER A 77 6.31 -28.76 -10.21
N THR A 78 7.20 -29.35 -10.99
CA THR A 78 8.15 -28.62 -11.84
C THR A 78 7.59 -28.27 -13.21
N LEU A 79 6.34 -28.67 -13.50
CA LEU A 79 5.70 -28.44 -14.79
C LEU A 79 5.03 -27.07 -14.90
N GLN A 80 4.92 -26.33 -13.79
CA GLN A 80 4.54 -24.91 -13.78
C GLN A 80 5.78 -24.02 -13.81
N TYR A 81 5.64 -22.84 -14.42
CA TYR A 81 6.65 -21.78 -14.31
C TYR A 81 6.58 -21.17 -12.90
N HIS A 82 7.72 -21.18 -12.22
CA HIS A 82 7.89 -20.59 -10.89
C HIS A 82 8.76 -19.34 -11.02
N ILE A 83 8.24 -18.20 -10.55
CA ILE A 83 8.87 -16.89 -10.57
C ILE A 83 9.22 -16.41 -9.15
N ASN A 84 9.32 -17.34 -8.20
CA ASN A 84 9.61 -17.09 -6.78
C ASN A 84 8.57 -16.19 -6.10
N MET A 85 7.31 -16.25 -6.53
CA MET A 85 6.18 -15.64 -5.82
C MET A 85 5.69 -16.60 -4.72
N LEU A 86 5.46 -16.14 -3.48
CA LEU A 86 5.26 -17.03 -2.32
C LEU A 86 3.97 -17.86 -2.36
N THR A 87 3.00 -17.55 -3.24
CA THR A 87 1.73 -18.28 -3.38
C THR A 87 1.56 -18.93 -4.75
N GLU A 88 2.60 -18.94 -5.58
CA GLU A 88 2.50 -19.49 -6.92
C GLU A 88 2.23 -20.99 -6.92
N ASP A 89 2.71 -21.69 -5.89
CA ASP A 89 2.63 -23.13 -5.69
C ASP A 89 1.43 -23.58 -4.82
N VAL A 90 0.50 -22.67 -4.52
CA VAL A 90 -0.65 -22.94 -3.65
C VAL A 90 -1.93 -23.15 -4.46
N ILE A 91 -2.47 -24.36 -4.36
CA ILE A 91 -3.80 -24.74 -4.83
C ILE A 91 -4.85 -24.40 -3.77
N SER A 92 -5.93 -23.76 -4.19
CA SER A 92 -7.12 -23.54 -3.37
C SER A 92 -8.25 -24.43 -3.87
N LEU A 93 -8.59 -25.45 -3.08
CA LEU A 93 -9.63 -26.44 -3.36
C LEU A 93 -10.89 -26.13 -2.53
N GLY A 94 -11.99 -25.76 -3.17
CA GLY A 94 -13.27 -25.58 -2.50
C GLY A 94 -14.01 -26.91 -2.32
N LEU A 95 -14.69 -27.09 -1.20
CA LEU A 95 -15.37 -28.34 -0.84
C LEU A 95 -16.75 -28.03 -0.26
N CYS A 96 -17.81 -28.50 -0.90
CA CYS A 96 -19.18 -28.41 -0.38
C CYS A 96 -19.49 -29.69 0.41
N LEU A 97 -19.46 -29.59 1.74
CA LEU A 97 -19.55 -30.74 2.65
C LEU A 97 -20.65 -30.51 3.70
N PRO A 98 -21.10 -31.58 4.40
CA PRO A 98 -21.99 -31.41 5.55
C PRO A 98 -21.40 -30.44 6.58
N ALA A 99 -22.23 -29.55 7.13
CA ALA A 99 -21.84 -28.56 8.12
C ALA A 99 -21.34 -29.18 9.44
N SER A 100 -21.64 -30.46 9.68
CA SER A 100 -21.14 -31.25 10.80
C SER A 100 -19.66 -31.64 10.67
N CYS A 101 -19.05 -31.50 9.48
CA CYS A 101 -17.63 -31.79 9.29
C CYS A 101 -16.75 -30.76 10.03
N SER A 102 -15.79 -31.25 10.81
CA SER A 102 -14.77 -30.41 11.45
C SER A 102 -13.57 -30.20 10.52
N MET A 103 -12.88 -29.06 10.66
CA MET A 103 -11.67 -28.77 9.88
C MET A 103 -10.61 -29.85 10.07
N ASN A 104 -10.45 -30.36 11.30
CA ASN A 104 -9.47 -31.41 11.62
C ASN A 104 -9.79 -32.74 10.92
N ASN A 105 -11.06 -33.13 10.86
CA ASN A 105 -11.46 -34.36 10.16
C ASN A 105 -11.19 -34.24 8.66
N ILE A 106 -11.50 -33.08 8.06
CA ILE A 106 -11.22 -32.82 6.65
C ILE A 106 -9.71 -32.85 6.39
N SER A 107 -8.90 -32.20 7.25
CA SER A 107 -7.45 -32.23 7.14
C SER A 107 -6.89 -33.65 7.18
N PHE A 108 -7.32 -34.46 8.15
CA PHE A 108 -6.88 -35.85 8.29
C PHE A 108 -7.20 -36.70 7.05
N ILE A 109 -8.41 -36.53 6.48
CA ILE A 109 -8.82 -37.23 5.26
C ILE A 109 -7.96 -36.79 4.06
N LEU A 110 -7.77 -35.47 3.88
CA LEU A 110 -6.97 -34.94 2.77
C LEU A 110 -5.50 -35.37 2.86
N GLU A 111 -4.91 -35.31 4.05
CA GLU A 111 -3.54 -35.78 4.28
C GLU A 111 -3.39 -37.27 3.98
N GLY A 112 -4.38 -38.09 4.35
CA GLY A 112 -4.42 -39.50 3.96
C GLY A 112 -4.46 -39.69 2.44
N ILE A 113 -5.34 -38.96 1.75
CA ILE A 113 -5.46 -39.00 0.28
C ILE A 113 -4.14 -38.61 -0.41
N PHE A 114 -3.47 -37.57 0.08
CA PHE A 114 -2.21 -37.08 -0.50
C PHE A 114 -1.06 -38.05 -0.24
N ARG A 115 -0.97 -38.61 0.97
CA ARG A 115 0.05 -39.60 1.32
C ARG A 115 -0.10 -40.88 0.50
N ASP A 116 -1.33 -41.34 0.32
CA ASP A 116 -1.62 -42.60 -0.37
C ASP A 116 -1.65 -42.41 -1.91
N ARG A 117 -1.38 -41.18 -2.40
CA ARG A 117 -1.35 -40.80 -3.83
C ARG A 117 -2.56 -41.30 -4.64
N ILE A 118 -3.75 -41.23 -4.04
CA ILE A 118 -4.98 -41.75 -4.64
C ILE A 118 -5.45 -40.90 -5.83
N LEU A 119 -5.05 -39.64 -5.90
CA LEU A 119 -5.50 -38.71 -6.93
C LEU A 119 -4.72 -38.93 -8.24
N LEU A 120 -5.46 -39.10 -9.34
CA LEU A 120 -4.91 -39.16 -10.71
C LEU A 120 -3.99 -37.97 -11.07
N ILE A 121 -4.15 -36.84 -10.39
CA ILE A 121 -3.33 -35.64 -10.58
C ILE A 121 -1.86 -35.88 -10.24
N ASN A 122 -1.57 -36.71 -9.23
CA ASN A 122 -0.22 -36.94 -8.76
C ASN A 122 0.64 -37.54 -9.87
N ASP A 123 0.08 -38.47 -10.62
CA ASP A 123 0.75 -39.13 -11.75
C ASP A 123 0.71 -38.28 -13.02
N LEU A 124 -0.43 -37.64 -13.32
CA LEU A 124 -0.59 -36.86 -14.56
C LEU A 124 0.33 -35.64 -14.61
N TYR A 125 0.59 -35.01 -13.47
CA TYR A 125 1.36 -33.77 -13.38
C TYR A 125 2.66 -33.90 -12.56
N SER A 126 3.03 -35.13 -12.18
CA SER A 126 4.20 -35.41 -11.34
C SER A 126 4.25 -34.51 -10.10
N VAL A 127 3.19 -34.58 -9.28
CA VAL A 127 2.97 -33.66 -8.15
C VAL A 127 2.86 -34.40 -6.83
N ASP A 128 3.59 -33.92 -5.83
CA ASP A 128 3.30 -34.15 -4.43
C ASP A 128 2.53 -32.97 -3.84
N LEU A 129 1.50 -33.32 -3.07
CA LEU A 129 0.60 -32.37 -2.44
C LEU A 129 0.84 -32.38 -0.94
N ASN A 130 0.99 -31.19 -0.35
CA ASN A 130 1.08 -31.02 1.10
C ASN A 130 -0.02 -30.07 1.57
N LEU A 131 -0.81 -30.49 2.55
CA LEU A 131 -1.87 -29.66 3.09
C LEU A 131 -1.26 -28.53 3.94
N ILE A 132 -1.64 -27.28 3.65
CA ILE A 132 -1.27 -26.13 4.48
C ILE A 132 -2.29 -25.95 5.59
N GLN A 133 -3.56 -25.80 5.20
CA GLN A 133 -4.67 -25.59 6.13
C GLN A 133 -6.02 -25.84 5.45
N VAL A 134 -7.04 -26.16 6.26
CA VAL A 134 -8.44 -26.18 5.86
C VAL A 134 -9.17 -25.03 6.56
N LYS A 135 -9.90 -24.23 5.79
CA LYS A 135 -10.68 -23.10 6.29
C LYS A 135 -12.16 -23.38 6.15
N ASN A 136 -12.91 -22.99 7.18
CA ASN A 136 -14.36 -22.91 7.15
C ASN A 136 -14.76 -21.46 6.85
N LEU A 137 -15.49 -21.22 5.76
CA LEU A 137 -15.91 -19.86 5.35
C LEU A 137 -17.24 -19.40 5.96
N LYS A 138 -17.70 -20.05 7.04
CA LYS A 138 -18.85 -19.60 7.82
C LYS A 138 -18.43 -18.41 8.69
N ASP A 139 -18.94 -17.22 8.38
CA ASP A 139 -18.68 -16.01 9.18
C ASP A 139 -19.61 -15.95 10.40
N ASP A 140 -19.09 -16.36 11.55
CA ASP A 140 -19.75 -16.28 12.85
C ASP A 140 -19.50 -14.94 13.57
N HIS A 141 -18.80 -14.00 12.93
CA HIS A 141 -18.43 -12.69 13.44
C HIS A 141 -17.61 -12.72 14.76
N GLN A 142 -17.19 -13.90 15.23
CA GLN A 142 -16.43 -14.02 16.48
C GLN A 142 -15.06 -13.34 16.39
N TRP A 143 -14.52 -13.25 15.19
CA TRP A 143 -13.25 -12.58 14.91
C TRP A 143 -13.22 -11.12 15.36
N LEU A 144 -14.38 -10.42 15.40
CA LEU A 144 -14.49 -9.04 15.89
C LEU A 144 -14.14 -8.90 17.38
N LEU A 145 -14.34 -9.96 18.16
CA LEU A 145 -14.08 -10.00 19.60
C LEU A 145 -12.66 -10.51 19.93
N SER A 146 -11.88 -10.88 18.91
CA SER A 146 -10.59 -11.56 19.10
C SER A 146 -9.39 -10.62 19.03
N GLY A 147 -8.38 -10.87 19.87
CA GLY A 147 -7.08 -10.19 19.82
C GLY A 147 -7.16 -8.68 20.00
N ALA A 148 -6.46 -7.94 19.13
CA ALA A 148 -6.40 -6.47 19.16
C ALA A 148 -7.59 -5.79 18.45
N ILE A 149 -8.50 -6.56 17.82
CA ILE A 149 -9.58 -6.02 16.98
C ILE A 149 -10.57 -5.14 17.77
N PRO A 150 -11.04 -5.52 18.97
CA PRO A 150 -11.92 -4.65 19.76
C PRO A 150 -11.30 -3.28 20.05
N LEU A 151 -10.00 -3.25 20.39
CA LEU A 151 -9.28 -2.00 20.64
C LEU A 151 -9.21 -1.13 19.38
N ILE A 152 -8.89 -1.73 18.24
CA ILE A 152 -8.88 -1.04 16.94
C ILE A 152 -10.26 -0.47 16.63
N CYS A 153 -11.33 -1.25 16.80
CA CYS A 153 -12.69 -0.78 16.60
C CYS A 153 -13.03 0.40 17.52
N VAL A 154 -12.64 0.37 18.79
CA VAL A 154 -12.83 1.48 19.73
C VAL A 154 -12.09 2.73 19.27
N VAL A 155 -10.83 2.62 18.83
CA VAL A 155 -10.04 3.76 18.31
C VAL A 155 -10.69 4.34 17.06
N LEU A 156 -11.14 3.50 16.12
CA LEU A 156 -11.83 3.94 14.91
C LEU A 156 -13.17 4.63 15.23
N VAL A 157 -13.94 4.11 16.19
CA VAL A 157 -15.19 4.74 16.63
C VAL A 157 -14.92 6.08 17.32
N LEU A 158 -13.90 6.17 18.19
CA LEU A 158 -13.51 7.42 18.86
C LEU A 158 -13.04 8.47 17.85
N THR A 159 -12.25 8.09 16.85
CA THR A 159 -11.83 9.02 15.79
C THR A 159 -13.03 9.51 14.97
N PHE A 160 -13.98 8.63 14.64
CA PHE A 160 -15.24 9.02 14.00
C PHE A 160 -16.07 9.98 14.86
N ALA A 161 -16.20 9.70 16.16
CA ALA A 161 -16.90 10.57 17.10
C ALA A 161 -16.22 11.96 17.20
N MET A 162 -14.89 12.01 17.21
CA MET A 162 -14.13 13.27 17.17
C MET A 162 -14.35 14.03 15.84
N MET A 163 -14.44 13.33 14.71
CA MET A 163 -14.74 13.93 13.42
C MET A 163 -16.15 14.52 13.36
N ILE A 164 -17.15 13.79 13.86
CA ILE A 164 -18.54 14.25 13.92
C ILE A 164 -18.65 15.47 14.85
N SER A 165 -18.14 15.37 16.09
CA SER A 165 -18.19 16.46 17.06
C SER A 165 -17.41 17.70 16.60
N GLY A 166 -16.24 17.52 15.99
CA GLY A 166 -15.46 18.59 15.38
C GLY A 166 -16.19 19.29 14.24
N THR A 167 -16.88 18.53 13.40
CA THR A 167 -17.66 19.09 12.28
C THR A 167 -18.90 19.84 12.77
N ILE A 168 -19.60 19.31 13.76
CA ILE A 168 -20.74 19.99 14.41
C ILE A 168 -20.26 21.32 15.03
N TYR A 169 -19.17 21.29 15.80
CA TYR A 169 -18.60 22.50 16.41
C TYR A 169 -18.20 23.54 15.35
N ASP A 170 -17.57 23.12 14.25
CA ASP A 170 -17.19 24.01 13.15
C ASP A 170 -18.42 24.67 12.53
N ILE A 171 -19.41 23.89 12.08
CA ILE A 171 -20.57 24.42 11.37
C ILE A 171 -21.42 25.32 12.28
N PHE A 172 -21.77 24.85 13.48
CA PHE A 172 -22.73 25.54 14.32
C PHE A 172 -22.11 26.65 15.17
N THR A 173 -20.87 26.48 15.62
CA THR A 173 -20.22 27.48 16.48
C THR A 173 -19.27 28.35 15.68
N TYR A 174 -18.30 27.75 14.97
CA TYR A 174 -17.21 28.49 14.35
C TYR A 174 -17.64 29.30 13.12
N GLN A 175 -18.38 28.70 12.19
CA GLN A 175 -18.86 29.39 10.99
C GLN A 175 -19.91 30.44 11.34
N THR A 176 -20.80 30.15 12.28
CA THR A 176 -21.80 31.11 12.76
C THR A 176 -21.13 32.33 13.41
N TYR A 177 -20.10 32.09 14.23
CA TYR A 177 -19.26 33.15 14.78
C TYR A 177 -18.56 33.97 13.68
N LEU A 178 -17.96 33.33 12.68
CA LEU A 178 -17.31 34.04 11.56
C LEU A 178 -18.29 34.89 10.76
N LYS A 179 -19.50 34.38 10.48
CA LYS A 179 -20.57 35.13 9.81
C LYS A 179 -21.04 36.31 10.64
N ALA A 180 -21.23 36.13 11.95
CA ALA A 180 -21.59 37.19 12.87
C ALA A 180 -20.50 38.27 12.89
N LYS A 181 -19.23 37.89 13.07
CA LYS A 181 -18.08 38.81 13.05
C LYS A 181 -17.95 39.55 11.72
N SER A 182 -18.16 38.89 10.58
CA SER A 182 -18.15 39.54 9.27
C SER A 182 -19.24 40.61 9.17
N LYS A 183 -20.44 40.35 9.68
CA LYS A 183 -21.52 41.34 9.73
C LYS A 183 -21.19 42.50 10.67
N THR A 184 -20.59 42.23 11.83
CA THR A 184 -20.16 43.30 12.76
C THR A 184 -19.02 44.13 12.18
N VAL A 185 -18.03 43.53 11.51
CA VAL A 185 -16.93 44.27 10.89
C VAL A 185 -17.41 45.13 9.73
N VAL A 186 -18.34 44.65 8.90
CA VAL A 186 -18.95 45.47 7.83
C VAL A 186 -19.77 46.61 8.43
N ASN A 187 -20.53 46.37 9.49
CA ASN A 187 -21.30 47.42 10.17
C ASN A 187 -20.40 48.42 10.93
N VAL A 188 -19.30 47.97 11.55
CA VAL A 188 -18.33 48.82 12.24
C VAL A 188 -17.51 49.66 11.25
N ARG A 189 -17.20 49.11 10.06
CA ARG A 189 -16.57 49.88 8.98
C ARG A 189 -17.49 50.99 8.45
N ASN A 190 -18.80 50.85 8.65
CA ASN A 190 -19.80 51.88 8.37
C ASN A 190 -20.11 52.79 9.59
N ALA A 191 -19.66 52.46 10.81
CA ALA A 191 -20.15 53.08 12.05
C ALA A 191 -19.09 53.66 13.00
N ILE A 192 -17.79 53.61 12.69
CA ILE A 192 -16.74 54.20 13.55
C ILE A 192 -15.72 54.92 12.65
N GLU A 193 -15.98 56.17 12.27
CA GLU A 193 -15.56 57.38 13.00
C GLU A 193 -16.03 57.44 14.47
N LYS A 194 -15.06 57.48 15.40
CA LYS A 194 -15.17 57.60 16.87
C LYS A 194 -15.39 56.32 17.71
N MET A 195 -14.25 55.91 18.26
CA MET A 195 -14.04 55.52 19.65
C MET A 195 -14.06 54.02 20.03
N GLU A 196 -12.91 53.65 20.60
CA GLU A 196 -12.60 52.52 21.50
C GLU A 196 -12.29 51.13 20.95
N ILE A 197 -10.98 50.89 20.89
CA ILE A 197 -10.23 49.68 20.54
C ILE A 197 -10.11 48.70 21.75
N SER A 198 -10.73 48.98 22.89
CA SER A 198 -10.56 48.21 24.13
C SER A 198 -11.46 46.96 24.23
N ASP A 199 -12.70 46.99 23.71
CA ASP A 199 -13.70 45.94 24.01
C ASP A 199 -13.65 44.69 23.11
N LEU A 200 -12.95 44.72 21.98
CA LEU A 200 -12.82 43.54 21.09
C LEU A 200 -11.79 42.52 21.59
N SER A 201 -11.09 42.83 22.68
CA SER A 201 -10.09 41.95 23.30
C SER A 201 -10.70 40.94 24.28
N SER A 202 -11.92 41.17 24.79
CA SER A 202 -12.56 40.39 25.85
C SER A 202 -13.33 39.14 25.37
N LEU A 203 -13.73 39.07 24.08
CA LEU A 203 -14.31 37.86 23.45
C LEU A 203 -13.28 36.77 23.12
N ARG A 204 -12.03 36.97 23.55
CA ARG A 204 -10.86 36.23 23.06
C ARG A 204 -10.37 35.20 24.08
N LYS A 205 -10.99 34.02 24.07
CA LYS A 205 -10.25 32.76 24.26
C LYS A 205 -10.93 31.66 23.45
N LYS A 206 -10.39 31.35 22.26
CA LYS A 206 -10.61 30.04 21.65
C LYS A 206 -10.26 29.01 22.74
N SER A 207 -11.25 28.32 23.30
CA SER A 207 -10.99 27.23 24.23
C SER A 207 -9.98 26.29 23.58
N ARG A 208 -8.98 25.82 24.35
CA ARG A 208 -7.97 24.87 23.83
C ARG A 208 -8.67 23.67 23.19
N ILE A 209 -9.78 23.24 23.78
CA ILE A 209 -10.67 22.18 23.30
C ILE A 209 -11.28 22.53 21.93
N GLY A 210 -11.77 23.76 21.76
CA GLY A 210 -12.32 24.22 20.49
C GLY A 210 -11.28 24.25 19.35
N LYS A 211 -9.99 24.47 19.66
CA LYS A 211 -8.92 24.35 18.64
C LYS A 211 -8.68 22.90 18.25
N VAL A 212 -8.70 21.98 19.21
CA VAL A 212 -8.54 20.53 18.95
C VAL A 212 -9.72 20.01 18.13
N LEU A 213 -10.96 20.36 18.48
CA LEU A 213 -12.15 19.96 17.73
C LEU A 213 -12.12 20.45 16.28
N MET A 214 -11.63 21.66 16.03
CA MET A 214 -11.45 22.18 14.66
C MET A 214 -10.46 21.34 13.83
N CYS A 215 -9.46 20.69 14.44
CA CYS A 215 -8.55 19.80 13.72
C CYS A 215 -9.25 18.56 13.17
N PHE A 216 -10.34 18.11 13.80
CA PHE A 216 -11.13 16.96 13.36
C PHE A 216 -12.33 17.33 12.48
N SER A 217 -12.57 18.63 12.21
CA SER A 217 -13.66 19.05 11.35
C SER A 217 -13.45 18.57 9.91
N VAL A 218 -14.33 17.69 9.46
CA VAL A 218 -14.36 17.21 8.07
C VAL A 218 -14.63 18.39 7.14
N TYR A 219 -15.55 19.28 7.48
CA TYR A 219 -15.93 20.41 6.64
C TYR A 219 -14.75 21.33 6.30
N THR A 220 -14.00 21.80 7.30
CA THR A 220 -12.85 22.69 7.07
C THR A 220 -11.70 21.93 6.41
N ASN A 221 -11.41 20.69 6.83
CA ASN A 221 -10.33 19.90 6.24
C ASN A 221 -10.61 19.56 4.76
N THR A 222 -11.84 19.22 4.39
CA THR A 222 -12.26 19.00 3.00
C THR A 222 -12.03 20.25 2.15
N LYS A 223 -12.41 21.44 2.65
CA LYS A 223 -12.12 22.70 1.94
C LYS A 223 -10.62 22.94 1.73
N ILE A 224 -9.79 22.55 2.69
CA ILE A 224 -8.32 22.68 2.58
C ILE A 224 -7.78 21.67 1.56
N ILE A 225 -8.23 20.41 1.59
CA ILE A 225 -7.79 19.35 0.67
C ILE A 225 -8.14 19.68 -0.77
N PHE A 226 -9.36 20.18 -1.02
CA PHE A 226 -9.82 20.54 -2.36
C PHE A 226 -9.47 21.98 -2.77
N ASN A 227 -8.64 22.68 -1.99
CA ASN A 227 -8.19 24.02 -2.36
C ASN A 227 -7.14 23.94 -3.48
N THR A 228 -7.47 24.50 -4.64
CA THR A 228 -6.59 24.55 -5.83
C THR A 228 -5.81 25.86 -5.95
N LYS A 229 -5.92 26.78 -4.99
CA LYS A 229 -5.15 28.03 -4.99
C LYS A 229 -3.67 27.73 -4.82
N LEU A 230 -2.87 28.18 -5.79
CA LEU A 230 -1.42 28.08 -5.75
C LEU A 230 -0.85 29.18 -4.86
N ASP A 231 0.01 28.80 -3.93
CA ASP A 231 0.83 29.76 -3.19
C ASP A 231 1.85 30.38 -4.14
N THR A 232 2.08 31.69 -4.03
CA THR A 232 3.02 32.44 -4.88
C THR A 232 4.46 31.90 -4.79
N GLU A 233 4.79 31.19 -3.71
CA GLU A 233 6.11 30.61 -3.49
C GLU A 233 6.26 29.15 -3.94
N ALA A 234 5.17 28.49 -4.34
CA ALA A 234 5.18 27.07 -4.66
C ALA A 234 5.84 26.78 -6.02
N ILE A 235 6.57 25.66 -6.10
CA ILE A 235 7.16 25.17 -7.35
C ILE A 235 6.13 24.27 -8.04
N VAL A 236 5.36 24.84 -8.98
CA VAL A 236 4.21 24.19 -9.64
C VAL A 236 4.58 22.83 -10.26
N VAL A 237 5.76 22.72 -10.88
CA VAL A 237 6.23 21.48 -11.53
C VAL A 237 6.30 20.30 -10.54
N ILE A 238 6.65 20.55 -9.27
CA ILE A 238 6.76 19.49 -8.26
C ILE A 238 5.39 18.86 -7.99
N HIS A 239 4.31 19.64 -8.03
CA HIS A 239 2.96 19.11 -7.85
C HIS A 239 2.58 18.17 -9.01
N GLY A 240 2.94 18.52 -10.24
CA GLY A 240 2.72 17.67 -11.41
C GLY A 240 3.50 16.35 -11.35
N ILE A 241 4.79 16.41 -11.00
CA ILE A 241 5.62 15.20 -10.83
C ILE A 241 5.04 14.31 -9.73
N ARG A 242 4.67 14.87 -8.58
CA ARG A 242 4.04 14.10 -7.48
C ARG A 242 2.78 13.38 -7.94
N PHE A 243 1.91 14.06 -8.68
CA PHE A 243 0.68 13.45 -9.18
C PHE A 243 0.97 12.25 -10.09
N LEU A 244 1.85 12.43 -11.09
CA LEU A 244 2.22 11.34 -12.01
C LEU A 244 2.89 10.17 -11.28
N SER A 245 3.78 10.46 -10.32
CA SER A 245 4.41 9.42 -9.48
C SER A 245 3.40 8.70 -8.58
N MET A 246 2.39 9.40 -8.04
CA MET A 246 1.31 8.77 -7.25
C MET A 246 0.50 7.80 -8.10
N VAL A 247 0.07 8.23 -9.29
CA VAL A 247 -0.67 7.38 -10.22
C VAL A 247 0.14 6.14 -10.59
N TRP A 248 1.43 6.31 -10.90
CA TRP A 248 2.30 5.19 -11.26
C TRP A 248 2.45 4.17 -10.12
N VAL A 249 2.70 4.64 -8.89
CA VAL A 249 2.82 3.77 -7.70
C VAL A 249 1.52 3.01 -7.42
N ILE A 250 0.36 3.68 -7.55
CA ILE A 250 -0.95 3.04 -7.33
C ILE A 250 -1.18 1.92 -8.34
N ILE A 251 -0.97 2.19 -9.64
CA ILE A 251 -1.14 1.20 -10.71
C ILE A 251 -0.23 -0.01 -10.45
N LEU A 252 1.04 0.23 -10.11
CA LEU A 252 1.99 -0.84 -9.84
C LEU A 252 1.55 -1.73 -8.67
N HIS A 253 1.21 -1.15 -7.52
CA HIS A 253 0.82 -1.95 -6.34
C HIS A 253 -0.50 -2.68 -6.57
N SER A 254 -1.46 -2.05 -7.25
CA SER A 254 -2.72 -2.72 -7.62
C SER A 254 -2.46 -3.95 -8.47
N ILE A 255 -1.60 -3.83 -9.48
CA ILE A 255 -1.23 -4.94 -10.36
C ILE A 255 -0.45 -6.01 -9.57
N TYR A 256 0.58 -5.63 -8.81
CA TYR A 256 1.40 -6.54 -8.02
C TYR A 256 0.59 -7.41 -7.05
N PHE A 257 -0.29 -6.81 -6.25
CA PHE A 257 -1.13 -7.58 -5.31
C PHE A 257 -2.26 -8.35 -6.01
N THR A 258 -2.69 -7.93 -7.20
CA THR A 258 -3.68 -8.69 -7.98
C THR A 258 -3.07 -9.97 -8.57
N MET A 259 -1.74 -10.04 -8.75
CA MET A 259 -1.08 -11.24 -9.31
C MET A 259 -1.40 -12.51 -8.54
N GLU A 260 -1.58 -12.41 -7.22
CA GLU A 260 -1.94 -13.54 -6.35
C GLU A 260 -3.29 -14.17 -6.71
N TYR A 261 -4.15 -13.46 -7.46
CA TYR A 261 -5.51 -13.88 -7.81
C TYR A 261 -5.69 -14.21 -9.29
N PHE A 262 -4.64 -14.14 -10.10
CA PHE A 262 -4.71 -14.53 -11.51
C PHE A 262 -4.64 -16.04 -11.68
N ASP A 263 -5.62 -16.59 -12.39
CA ASP A 263 -5.64 -17.99 -12.78
C ASP A 263 -4.64 -18.30 -13.91
N ASN A 264 -4.19 -17.31 -14.66
CA ASN A 264 -3.29 -17.43 -15.80
C ASN A 264 -1.96 -16.69 -15.60
N LYS A 265 -1.23 -17.02 -14.53
CA LYS A 265 0.04 -16.36 -14.15
C LYS A 265 1.05 -16.26 -15.31
N VAL A 266 1.11 -17.25 -16.20
CA VAL A 266 2.01 -17.23 -17.37
C VAL A 266 1.65 -16.14 -18.38
N TRP A 267 0.36 -15.81 -18.52
CA TRP A 267 -0.09 -14.74 -19.43
C TRP A 267 0.46 -13.39 -19.01
N LEU A 268 0.43 -13.14 -17.71
CA LEU A 268 1.00 -11.93 -17.12
C LEU A 268 2.50 -11.83 -17.37
N LEU A 269 3.24 -12.93 -17.22
CA LEU A 269 4.68 -12.94 -17.49
C LEU A 269 4.97 -12.54 -18.93
N ARG A 270 4.22 -13.09 -19.90
CA ARG A 270 4.31 -12.68 -21.30
C ARG A 270 3.93 -11.21 -21.52
N LEU A 271 2.92 -10.72 -20.82
CA LEU A 271 2.54 -9.30 -20.88
C LEU A 271 3.68 -8.41 -20.36
N SER A 272 4.39 -8.87 -19.32
CA SER A 272 5.49 -8.12 -18.71
C SER A 272 6.71 -7.93 -19.61
N GLU A 273 6.90 -8.82 -20.58
CA GLU A 273 7.94 -8.71 -21.62
C GLU A 273 7.61 -7.61 -22.64
N GLY A 274 6.33 -7.30 -22.83
CA GLY A 274 5.88 -6.28 -23.78
C GLY A 274 6.38 -4.88 -23.42
N ILE A 275 6.89 -4.13 -24.41
CA ILE A 275 7.40 -2.75 -24.26
C ILE A 275 6.43 -1.83 -23.49
N PRO A 276 5.10 -1.83 -23.75
CA PRO A 276 4.18 -0.96 -23.01
C PRO A 276 4.12 -1.27 -21.51
N PHE A 277 4.34 -2.54 -21.14
CA PHE A 277 4.26 -2.98 -19.74
C PHE A 277 5.60 -2.82 -19.00
N GLN A 278 6.70 -2.49 -19.70
CA GLN A 278 8.01 -2.27 -19.07
C GLN A 278 8.02 -1.11 -18.06
N VAL A 279 7.12 -0.14 -18.22
CA VAL A 279 6.91 0.95 -17.26
C VAL A 279 6.35 0.41 -15.93
N ILE A 280 5.56 -0.65 -15.99
CA ILE A 280 4.95 -1.28 -14.83
C ILE A 280 5.95 -2.29 -14.22
N SER A 281 6.56 -3.15 -15.04
CA SER A 281 7.52 -4.16 -14.56
C SER A 281 8.76 -3.54 -13.89
N ASN A 282 9.23 -2.39 -14.37
CA ASN A 282 10.35 -1.65 -13.76
C ASN A 282 9.89 -0.57 -12.77
N GLY A 283 8.63 -0.57 -12.34
CA GLY A 283 8.13 0.52 -11.51
C GLY A 283 8.68 0.54 -10.09
N THR A 284 9.57 -0.37 -9.69
CA THR A 284 10.43 -0.26 -8.51
C THR A 284 11.22 1.06 -8.48
N VAL A 285 11.56 1.62 -9.65
CA VAL A 285 12.23 2.93 -9.78
C VAL A 285 11.30 4.13 -9.50
N SER A 286 9.98 3.94 -9.48
CA SER A 286 9.03 5.04 -9.23
C SER A 286 9.24 5.70 -7.86
N VAL A 287 9.62 4.89 -6.86
CA VAL A 287 9.91 5.34 -5.48
C VAL A 287 11.11 6.28 -5.45
N ASP A 288 12.06 6.15 -6.38
CA ASP A 288 13.24 7.02 -6.44
C ASP A 288 12.88 8.47 -6.77
N THR A 289 11.78 8.68 -7.48
CA THR A 289 11.23 10.02 -7.73
C THR A 289 10.81 10.68 -6.41
N TYR A 290 10.23 9.92 -5.48
CA TYR A 290 9.86 10.43 -4.16
C TYR A 290 11.07 10.71 -3.28
N PHE A 291 12.08 9.85 -3.30
CA PHE A 291 13.33 10.10 -2.57
C PHE A 291 14.02 11.36 -3.08
N PHE A 292 14.12 11.53 -4.40
CA PHE A 292 14.64 12.76 -5.01
C PHE A 292 13.86 14.00 -4.57
N LEU A 293 12.53 13.98 -4.69
CA LEU A 293 11.68 15.11 -4.30
C LEU A 293 11.79 15.44 -2.80
N SER A 294 11.93 14.42 -1.95
CA SER A 294 12.05 14.59 -0.49
C SER A 294 13.38 15.24 -0.11
N GLY A 295 14.49 14.77 -0.69
CA GLY A 295 15.81 15.38 -0.51
C GLY A 295 15.87 16.81 -1.06
N PHE A 296 15.28 17.03 -2.24
CA PHE A 296 15.16 18.36 -2.85
C PHE A 296 14.42 19.34 -1.96
N LEU A 297 13.23 18.99 -1.49
CA LEU A 297 12.40 19.87 -0.67
C LEU A 297 13.01 20.13 0.70
N LEU A 298 13.68 19.12 1.28
CA LEU A 298 14.43 19.29 2.53
C LEU A 298 15.50 20.37 2.37
N ALA A 299 16.39 20.23 1.38
CA ALA A 299 17.47 21.18 1.14
C ALA A 299 16.93 22.56 0.74
N TYR A 300 15.96 22.61 -0.18
CA TYR A 300 15.36 23.85 -0.66
C TYR A 300 14.72 24.66 0.48
N THR A 301 13.87 24.03 1.28
CA THR A 301 13.15 24.71 2.38
C THR A 301 14.10 25.14 3.49
N TYR A 302 15.06 24.29 3.84
CA TYR A 302 16.05 24.60 4.87
C TYR A 302 16.93 25.80 4.48
N LEU A 303 17.46 25.80 3.26
CA LEU A 303 18.33 26.87 2.77
C LEU A 303 17.58 28.18 2.57
N LYS A 304 16.35 28.14 2.02
CA LYS A 304 15.51 29.35 1.87
C LYS A 304 15.24 30.01 3.23
N ASN A 305 14.80 29.22 4.23
CA ASN A 305 14.53 29.73 5.57
C ASN A 305 15.76 30.31 6.29
N LYS A 306 16.97 29.86 5.93
CA LYS A 306 18.24 30.38 6.48
C LYS A 306 18.67 31.68 5.78
N ILE A 307 18.50 31.76 4.47
CA ILE A 307 18.82 32.97 3.68
C ILE A 307 17.92 34.13 4.11
N ASP A 308 16.62 33.87 4.31
CA ASP A 308 15.67 34.89 4.76
C ASP A 308 15.92 35.37 6.21
N LYS A 309 16.80 34.69 6.95
CA LYS A 309 17.15 34.99 8.34
C LYS A 309 18.58 35.52 8.53
N GLU A 310 19.24 36.01 7.47
CA GLU A 310 20.60 36.54 7.60
C GLU A 310 20.73 37.57 8.74
N ARG A 311 21.48 37.17 9.78
CA ARG A 311 22.61 37.92 10.36
C ARG A 311 23.26 37.10 11.48
N ILE A 312 24.51 36.72 11.23
CA ILE A 312 25.65 36.62 12.16
C ILE A 312 25.22 36.44 13.63
N LYS A 313 24.86 35.22 14.01
CA LYS A 313 24.86 34.79 15.40
C LYS A 313 26.05 33.85 15.61
N PRO A 314 26.71 33.90 16.79
CA PRO A 314 27.74 32.94 17.13
C PRO A 314 27.18 31.52 17.02
N ILE A 315 28.05 30.58 16.63
CA ILE A 315 27.68 29.17 16.45
C ILE A 315 27.34 28.59 17.83
N ASP A 316 26.05 28.48 18.14
CA ASP A 316 25.58 27.76 19.32
C ASP A 316 25.23 26.31 18.94
N TYR A 317 26.07 25.37 19.38
CA TYR A 317 25.86 23.94 19.18
C TYR A 317 24.54 23.45 19.80
N ARG A 318 24.09 24.05 20.91
CA ARG A 318 22.82 23.71 21.54
C ARG A 318 21.64 24.14 20.69
N GLU A 319 21.72 25.29 20.03
CA GLU A 319 20.68 25.75 19.09
C GLU A 319 20.58 24.81 17.89
N LYS A 320 21.71 24.35 17.34
CA LYS A 320 21.74 23.40 16.21
C LYS A 320 21.18 22.03 16.57
N LEU A 321 21.53 21.50 17.74
CA LEU A 321 20.95 20.24 18.25
C LEU A 321 19.44 20.39 18.45
N ASN A 322 18.99 21.51 19.01
CA ASN A 322 17.55 21.77 19.16
C ASN A 322 16.84 21.89 17.80
N GLU A 323 17.45 22.55 16.82
CA GLU A 323 16.94 22.64 15.44
C GLU A 323 16.74 21.24 14.82
N PHE A 324 17.71 20.33 15.02
CA PHE A 324 17.63 18.94 14.59
C PHE A 324 16.46 18.19 15.26
N PHE A 325 16.41 18.14 16.59
CA PHE A 325 15.36 17.39 17.30
C PHE A 325 13.95 17.96 17.05
N VAL A 326 13.80 19.28 16.98
CA VAL A 326 12.52 19.92 16.65
C VAL A 326 12.10 19.57 15.21
N GLY A 327 13.03 19.56 14.27
CA GLY A 327 12.78 19.13 12.88
C GLY A 327 12.30 17.68 12.81
N LEU A 328 12.98 16.78 13.53
CA LEU A 328 12.65 15.36 13.64
C LEU A 328 11.26 15.13 14.25
N ILE A 329 11.00 15.72 15.42
CA ILE A 329 9.72 15.56 16.13
C ILE A 329 8.56 16.10 15.28
N LYS A 330 8.73 17.26 14.63
CA LYS A 330 7.69 17.82 13.75
C LYS A 330 7.34 16.88 12.59
N ARG A 331 8.34 16.26 11.96
CA ARG A 331 8.11 15.31 10.88
C ARG A 331 7.46 14.03 11.40
N TYR A 332 7.95 13.50 12.51
CA TYR A 332 7.41 12.30 13.16
C TYR A 332 5.93 12.47 13.51
N VAL A 333 5.58 13.51 14.29
CA VAL A 333 4.19 13.80 14.69
C VAL A 333 3.27 14.07 13.49
N ARG A 334 3.81 14.55 12.36
CA ARG A 334 3.03 14.75 11.13
C ARG A 334 2.69 13.44 10.41
N LEU A 335 3.60 12.47 10.39
CA LEU A 335 3.45 11.24 9.58
C LEU A 335 2.87 10.07 10.38
N THR A 336 3.34 9.88 11.61
CA THR A 336 3.04 8.70 12.42
C THR A 336 1.55 8.48 12.70
N PRO A 337 0.72 9.50 13.01
CA PRO A 337 -0.70 9.27 13.28
C PRO A 337 -1.45 8.66 12.10
N ALA A 338 -1.22 9.17 10.89
CA ALA A 338 -1.82 8.62 9.67
C ALA A 338 -1.30 7.20 9.39
N TYR A 339 -0.04 6.93 9.71
CA TYR A 339 0.56 5.62 9.50
C TYR A 339 -0.02 4.57 10.45
N ILE A 340 -0.20 4.90 11.73
CA ILE A 340 -0.86 4.03 12.72
C ILE A 340 -2.29 3.73 12.28
N MET A 341 -3.06 4.74 11.88
CA MET A 341 -4.43 4.56 11.40
C MET A 341 -4.48 3.61 10.18
N MET A 342 -3.51 3.70 9.27
CA MET A 342 -3.42 2.77 8.14
C MET A 342 -3.13 1.33 8.60
N ILE A 343 -2.21 1.14 9.55
CA ILE A 343 -1.92 -0.20 10.12
C ILE A 343 -3.19 -0.80 10.73
N GLU A 344 -3.94 -0.02 11.52
CA GLU A 344 -5.19 -0.44 12.14
C GLU A 344 -6.25 -0.86 11.10
N ILE A 345 -6.47 -0.03 10.08
CA ILE A 345 -7.43 -0.32 8.99
C ILE A 345 -7.03 -1.58 8.24
N VAL A 346 -5.74 -1.73 7.86
CA VAL A 346 -5.29 -2.91 7.12
C VAL A 346 -5.38 -4.16 7.96
N GLN A 347 -5.06 -4.09 9.26
CA GLN A 347 -5.18 -5.21 10.17
C GLN A 347 -6.63 -5.68 10.28
N LEU A 348 -7.59 -4.76 10.44
CA LEU A 348 -9.02 -5.07 10.46
C LEU A 348 -9.48 -5.74 9.15
N ASN A 349 -9.13 -5.15 8.00
CA ASN A 349 -9.47 -5.70 6.69
C ASN A 349 -8.84 -7.08 6.49
N SER A 350 -7.58 -7.27 6.87
CA SER A 350 -6.86 -8.53 6.69
C SER A 350 -7.47 -9.67 7.50
N VAL A 351 -7.94 -9.42 8.73
CA VAL A 351 -8.68 -10.44 9.51
C VAL A 351 -9.99 -10.81 8.82
N TRP A 352 -10.75 -9.82 8.34
CA TRP A 352 -12.00 -10.08 7.62
C TRP A 352 -11.77 -10.88 6.33
N TYR A 353 -10.76 -10.52 5.54
CA TYR A 353 -10.37 -11.26 4.35
C TYR A 353 -9.90 -12.68 4.69
N ASP A 354 -9.14 -12.88 5.77
CA ASP A 354 -8.76 -14.22 6.22
C ASP A 354 -10.00 -15.09 6.49
N LYS A 355 -11.02 -14.56 7.17
CA LYS A 355 -12.22 -15.36 7.50
C LYS A 355 -13.17 -15.59 6.34
N THR A 356 -13.28 -14.63 5.42
CA THR A 356 -14.34 -14.65 4.41
C THR A 356 -13.88 -15.05 3.00
N SER A 357 -12.59 -14.87 2.70
CA SER A 357 -12.02 -15.15 1.38
C SER A 357 -11.75 -16.63 1.18
N GLN A 358 -11.99 -17.10 -0.04
CA GLN A 358 -11.61 -18.43 -0.51
C GLN A 358 -10.17 -18.49 -1.02
N PHE A 359 -9.49 -17.35 -1.10
CA PHE A 359 -8.13 -17.24 -1.60
C PHE A 359 -7.11 -17.28 -0.47
N TYR A 360 -5.96 -17.91 -0.75
CA TYR A 360 -4.81 -17.86 0.14
C TYR A 360 -4.02 -16.58 -0.11
N VAL A 361 -4.08 -15.64 0.84
CA VAL A 361 -3.34 -14.38 0.74
C VAL A 361 -1.92 -14.57 1.27
N GLN A 362 -0.94 -14.10 0.49
CA GLN A 362 0.48 -14.09 0.86
C GLN A 362 0.73 -13.13 2.02
N GLU A 363 0.35 -11.87 1.84
CA GLU A 363 0.49 -10.85 2.86
C GLU A 363 -0.61 -10.99 3.90
N ARG A 364 -0.19 -11.34 5.11
CA ARG A 364 -1.07 -11.50 6.26
C ARG A 364 -0.79 -10.45 7.34
N PRO A 365 -1.12 -9.17 7.12
CA PRO A 365 -0.99 -8.13 8.12
C PRO A 365 -1.59 -8.50 9.48
N HIS A 366 -2.69 -9.27 9.52
CA HIS A 366 -3.26 -9.72 10.78
C HIS A 366 -2.31 -10.58 11.64
N GLU A 367 -1.41 -11.36 11.01
CA GLU A 367 -0.39 -12.16 11.69
C GLU A 367 0.92 -11.38 11.91
N THR A 368 1.38 -10.63 10.92
CA THR A 368 2.68 -9.95 10.96
C THR A 368 2.62 -8.63 11.74
N CYS A 369 1.60 -7.79 11.50
CA CYS A 369 1.47 -6.51 12.18
C CYS A 369 1.16 -6.67 13.67
N SER A 370 0.41 -7.69 14.08
CA SER A 370 0.18 -7.95 15.51
C SER A 370 1.47 -8.18 16.29
N LYS A 371 2.52 -8.70 15.64
CA LYS A 371 3.84 -8.95 16.25
C LYS A 371 4.84 -7.80 16.04
N TYR A 372 4.79 -7.14 14.88
CA TYR A 372 5.88 -6.27 14.41
C TYR A 372 5.48 -4.82 14.11
N TRP A 373 4.26 -4.38 14.41
CA TRP A 373 3.80 -3.00 14.16
C TRP A 373 4.74 -1.92 14.73
N TRP A 374 5.38 -2.18 15.86
CA TRP A 374 6.29 -1.25 16.52
C TRP A 374 7.51 -0.89 15.63
N ARG A 375 7.93 -1.80 14.75
CA ARG A 375 9.02 -1.55 13.79
C ARG A 375 8.65 -0.47 12.78
N ASN A 376 7.38 -0.42 12.37
CA ASN A 376 6.84 0.61 11.49
C ASN A 376 6.79 1.97 12.19
N VAL A 377 6.37 2.00 13.45
CA VAL A 377 6.31 3.23 14.27
C VAL A 377 7.70 3.80 14.55
N LEU A 378 8.72 2.95 14.65
CA LEU A 378 10.12 3.34 14.76
C LEU A 378 10.79 3.63 13.41
N TYR A 379 10.11 3.39 12.28
CA TYR A 379 10.66 3.54 10.93
C TYR A 379 11.91 2.68 10.66
N ILE A 380 11.90 1.43 11.12
CA ILE A 380 13.02 0.48 10.96
C ILE A 380 12.61 -0.87 10.35
N HIS A 381 11.34 -1.03 9.95
CA HIS A 381 10.83 -2.34 9.49
C HIS A 381 11.52 -2.84 8.22
N ASN A 382 12.08 -1.95 7.40
CA ASN A 382 12.84 -2.27 6.18
C ASN A 382 14.24 -2.88 6.44
N LEU A 383 14.70 -2.92 7.70
CA LEU A 383 15.97 -3.54 8.09
C LEU A 383 15.84 -5.02 8.43
N PHE A 384 14.62 -5.55 8.37
CA PHE A 384 14.30 -6.95 8.65
C PHE A 384 13.83 -7.63 7.35
N GLY A 385 13.87 -8.96 7.28
CA GLY A 385 13.47 -9.68 6.07
C GLY A 385 11.99 -9.48 5.72
N HIS A 386 11.71 -9.49 4.42
CA HIS A 386 10.39 -9.25 3.80
C HIS A 386 9.24 -9.99 4.48
N ASN A 387 9.42 -11.28 4.76
CA ASN A 387 8.38 -12.15 5.34
C ASN A 387 7.94 -11.74 6.76
N THR A 388 8.70 -10.87 7.42
CA THR A 388 8.38 -10.35 8.77
C THR A 388 7.99 -8.87 8.77
N MET A 389 7.89 -8.25 7.60
CA MET A 389 7.45 -6.86 7.50
C MET A 389 5.94 -6.77 7.75
N CYS A 390 5.56 -5.79 8.58
CA CYS A 390 4.18 -5.33 8.63
C CYS A 390 4.01 -4.27 7.52
N LEU A 391 3.02 -4.45 6.64
CA LEU A 391 2.80 -3.60 5.46
C LEU A 391 4.05 -3.49 4.58
N SER A 392 4.34 -4.51 3.76
CA SER A 392 5.58 -4.54 2.97
C SER A 392 5.77 -3.23 2.17
N TRP A 393 4.71 -2.76 1.51
CA TRP A 393 4.68 -1.57 0.65
C TRP A 393 5.02 -0.25 1.36
N SER A 394 5.01 -0.20 2.69
CA SER A 394 5.36 1.00 3.45
C SER A 394 6.86 1.12 3.74
N TRP A 395 7.69 0.17 3.28
CA TRP A 395 9.16 0.17 3.46
C TRP A 395 9.81 1.51 3.08
N TYR A 396 9.33 2.15 2.01
CA TYR A 396 9.89 3.40 1.51
C TYR A 396 9.74 4.54 2.51
N LEU A 397 8.70 4.51 3.34
CA LEU A 397 8.46 5.54 4.36
C LEU A 397 9.52 5.46 5.47
N SER A 398 9.99 4.26 5.77
CA SER A 398 11.11 4.05 6.71
C SER A 398 12.43 4.56 6.15
N ASN A 399 12.72 4.25 4.88
CA ASN A 399 13.88 4.83 4.18
C ASN A 399 13.81 6.35 4.13
N ASP A 400 12.66 6.93 3.82
CA ASP A 400 12.47 8.38 3.78
C ASP A 400 12.69 9.06 5.14
N MET A 401 12.26 8.45 6.26
CA MET A 401 12.58 8.95 7.60
C MET A 401 14.08 8.83 7.91
N GLN A 402 14.72 7.71 7.57
CA GLN A 402 16.17 7.51 7.77
C GLN A 402 16.99 8.51 6.94
N PHE A 403 16.63 8.72 5.67
CA PHE A 403 17.25 9.70 4.79
C PHE A 403 17.00 11.13 5.26
N PHE A 404 15.86 11.41 5.88
CA PHE A 404 15.61 12.70 6.51
C PHE A 404 16.55 12.97 7.69
N ILE A 405 16.73 11.99 8.56
CA ILE A 405 17.65 12.10 9.71
C ILE A 405 19.06 12.41 9.20
N ILE A 406 19.55 11.63 8.23
CA ILE A 406 20.88 11.83 7.62
C ILE A 406 20.95 13.19 6.91
N GLY A 407 19.98 13.50 6.05
CA GLY A 407 19.97 14.72 5.26
C GLY A 407 19.87 15.98 6.11
N GLN A 408 19.08 15.97 7.18
CA GLN A 408 18.96 17.09 8.10
C GLN A 408 20.24 17.28 8.91
N ALA A 409 20.86 16.20 9.39
CA ALA A 409 22.16 16.27 10.05
C ALA A 409 23.24 16.86 9.13
N LEU A 410 23.29 16.43 7.87
CA LEU A 410 24.24 16.95 6.88
C LEU A 410 23.97 18.42 6.54
N LEU A 411 22.71 18.86 6.42
CA LEU A 411 22.38 20.28 6.20
C LEU A 411 22.71 21.17 7.40
N ILE A 412 22.59 20.65 8.61
CA ILE A 412 23.03 21.36 9.82
C ILE A 412 24.55 21.44 9.84
N LEU A 413 25.23 20.34 9.58
CA LEU A 413 26.69 20.28 9.48
C LEU A 413 27.23 21.22 8.39
N SER A 414 26.55 21.35 7.25
CA SER A 414 26.97 22.21 6.15
C SER A 414 27.02 23.69 6.51
N THR A 415 26.29 24.10 7.57
CA THR A 415 26.34 25.49 8.07
C THR A 415 27.57 25.79 8.91
N VAL A 416 28.28 24.76 9.37
CA VAL A 416 29.51 24.88 10.17
C VAL A 416 30.73 24.44 9.35
N TYR A 417 30.66 23.27 8.72
CA TYR A 417 31.73 22.66 7.95
C TYR A 417 31.23 22.26 6.55
N PHE A 418 31.16 23.23 5.66
CA PHE A 418 30.64 23.03 4.30
C PHE A 418 31.44 21.97 3.51
N TYR A 419 32.77 22.13 3.40
CA TYR A 419 33.62 21.21 2.64
C TYR A 419 33.59 19.77 3.17
N VAL A 420 33.62 19.60 4.51
CA VAL A 420 33.49 18.29 5.16
C VAL A 420 32.16 17.64 4.78
N THR A 421 31.07 18.41 4.78
CA THR A 421 29.75 17.89 4.39
C THR A 421 29.73 17.44 2.92
N VAL A 422 30.34 18.21 2.02
CA VAL A 422 30.43 17.84 0.60
C VAL A 422 31.20 16.53 0.40
N VAL A 423 32.33 16.37 1.12
CA VAL A 423 33.12 15.12 1.09
C VAL A 423 32.29 13.94 1.61
N ILE A 424 31.59 14.10 2.74
CA ILE A 424 30.72 13.05 3.31
C ILE A 424 29.60 12.68 2.33
N LEU A 425 28.91 13.66 1.75
CA LEU A 425 27.87 13.42 0.75
C LEU A 425 28.41 12.67 -0.47
N GLY A 426 29.59 13.05 -0.96
CA GLY A 426 30.27 12.39 -2.08
C GLY A 426 30.62 10.93 -1.75
N ILE A 427 31.17 10.67 -0.57
CA ILE A 427 31.49 9.31 -0.10
C ILE A 427 30.23 8.44 0.00
N ILE A 428 29.15 8.96 0.59
CA ILE A 428 27.90 8.20 0.72
C ILE A 428 27.29 7.89 -0.66
N LEU A 429 27.29 8.87 -1.57
CA LEU A 429 26.75 8.70 -2.91
C LEU A 429 27.56 7.68 -3.72
N ILE A 430 28.88 7.85 -3.79
CA ILE A 430 29.78 6.96 -4.54
C ILE A 430 29.78 5.57 -3.90
N GLY A 431 29.83 5.50 -2.57
CA GLY A 431 29.77 4.25 -1.82
C GLY A 431 28.48 3.47 -2.07
N SER A 432 27.33 4.15 -2.12
CA SER A 432 26.04 3.53 -2.44
C SER A 432 26.03 2.94 -3.87
N ILE A 433 26.56 3.68 -4.85
CA ILE A 433 26.67 3.22 -6.25
C ILE A 433 27.59 2.00 -6.35
N ILE A 434 28.78 2.06 -5.75
CA ILE A 434 29.74 0.95 -5.75
C ILE A 434 29.14 -0.28 -5.07
N LEU A 435 28.51 -0.11 -3.91
CA LEU A 435 27.89 -1.20 -3.18
C LEU A 435 26.75 -1.84 -3.98
N SER A 436 25.88 -1.03 -4.60
CA SER A 436 24.81 -1.54 -5.47
C SER A 436 25.38 -2.35 -6.63
N GLY A 437 26.42 -1.85 -7.31
CA GLY A 437 27.07 -2.55 -8.41
C GLY A 437 27.75 -3.85 -7.97
N TYR A 438 28.45 -3.82 -6.83
CA TYR A 438 29.12 -4.97 -6.26
C TYR A 438 28.14 -6.08 -5.85
N VAL A 439 27.07 -5.73 -5.15
CA VAL A 439 26.02 -6.70 -4.76
C VAL A 439 25.34 -7.26 -6.01
N SER A 440 25.02 -6.41 -7.00
CA SER A 440 24.41 -6.87 -8.25
C SER A 440 25.32 -7.86 -9.00
N TYR A 441 26.64 -7.61 -9.01
CA TYR A 441 27.61 -8.50 -9.63
C TYR A 441 27.73 -9.86 -8.91
N ILE A 442 27.87 -9.85 -7.58
CA ILE A 442 28.01 -11.08 -6.78
C ILE A 442 26.77 -11.96 -6.87
N TYR A 443 25.58 -11.37 -6.86
CA TYR A 443 24.33 -12.12 -6.94
C TYR A 443 23.87 -12.42 -8.38
N GLY A 444 24.64 -12.01 -9.40
CA GLY A 444 24.33 -12.23 -10.80
C GLY A 444 23.00 -11.60 -11.23
N PHE A 445 22.71 -10.39 -10.74
CA PHE A 445 21.40 -9.76 -10.93
C PHE A 445 21.10 -9.50 -12.41
N VAL A 446 19.99 -10.06 -12.87
CA VAL A 446 19.40 -9.78 -14.18
C VAL A 446 18.11 -8.99 -13.94
N PRO A 447 17.82 -7.92 -14.70
CA PRO A 447 16.63 -7.08 -14.48
C PRO A 447 15.33 -7.76 -14.96
N THR A 448 15.02 -8.94 -14.45
CA THR A 448 13.78 -9.68 -14.67
C THR A 448 12.89 -9.65 -13.42
N LEU A 449 11.60 -9.93 -13.57
CA LEU A 449 10.62 -9.80 -12.49
C LEU A 449 10.87 -10.78 -11.33
N ASP A 450 11.26 -12.01 -11.65
CA ASP A 450 11.62 -13.06 -10.70
C ASP A 450 12.86 -12.69 -9.88
N GLU A 451 13.90 -12.17 -10.52
CA GLU A 451 15.13 -11.74 -9.86
C GLU A 451 14.92 -10.50 -8.99
N GLN A 452 14.07 -9.57 -9.44
CA GLN A 452 13.66 -8.42 -8.62
C GLN A 452 12.97 -8.87 -7.31
N ASN A 453 12.10 -9.87 -7.37
CA ASN A 453 11.47 -10.42 -6.17
C ASN A 453 12.47 -11.19 -5.30
N ARG A 454 13.31 -12.03 -5.90
CA ARG A 454 14.31 -12.85 -5.19
C ARG A 454 15.32 -12.00 -4.41
N LEU A 455 15.77 -10.88 -4.98
CA LEU A 455 16.78 -10.02 -4.38
C LEU A 455 16.20 -8.76 -3.71
N ALA A 456 14.88 -8.70 -3.48
CA ALA A 456 14.24 -7.53 -2.88
C ALA A 456 14.83 -7.16 -1.49
N ASP A 457 15.11 -8.16 -0.66
CA ASP A 457 15.71 -7.99 0.68
C ASP A 457 17.14 -7.44 0.66
N VAL A 458 17.83 -7.54 -0.48
CA VAL A 458 19.25 -7.17 -0.60
C VAL A 458 19.44 -5.90 -1.43
N LEU A 459 18.67 -5.73 -2.52
CA LEU A 459 18.84 -4.65 -3.48
C LEU A 459 17.73 -3.58 -3.44
N TYR A 460 16.55 -3.91 -2.91
CA TYR A 460 15.38 -3.02 -3.00
C TYR A 460 15.02 -2.33 -1.69
N PHE A 461 14.81 -3.07 -0.61
CA PHE A 461 14.43 -2.50 0.69
C PHE A 461 15.55 -1.77 1.45
N PRO A 462 16.82 -2.21 1.38
CA PRO A 462 17.86 -1.60 2.20
C PRO A 462 18.18 -0.13 1.85
N PRO A 463 18.37 0.73 2.86
CA PRO A 463 18.55 2.16 2.66
C PRO A 463 19.89 2.51 1.98
N TRP A 464 20.94 1.74 2.25
CA TRP A 464 22.29 1.99 1.72
C TRP A 464 22.41 1.80 0.20
N ILE A 465 21.51 1.04 -0.41
CA ILE A 465 21.44 0.88 -1.87
C ILE A 465 20.63 2.02 -2.53
N ARG A 466 19.69 2.63 -1.78
CA ARG A 466 18.65 3.51 -2.34
C ARG A 466 18.78 4.98 -1.92
N ILE A 467 19.84 5.36 -1.19
CA ILE A 467 20.06 6.75 -0.72
C ILE A 467 20.47 7.71 -1.85
N GLY A 468 21.00 7.20 -2.97
CA GLY A 468 21.51 8.00 -4.08
C GLY A 468 20.54 9.09 -4.59
N PRO A 469 19.32 8.73 -5.04
CA PRO A 469 18.33 9.70 -5.51
C PRO A 469 18.03 10.82 -4.51
N TYR A 470 17.99 10.50 -3.21
CA TYR A 470 17.77 11.48 -2.14
C TYR A 470 18.89 12.51 -2.07
N ILE A 471 20.15 12.06 -2.13
CA ILE A 471 21.34 12.94 -2.15
C ILE A 471 21.34 13.83 -3.40
N ILE A 472 21.04 13.27 -4.57
CA ILE A 472 20.92 14.05 -5.83
C ILE A 472 19.82 15.12 -5.71
N GLY A 473 18.71 14.78 -5.06
CA GLY A 473 17.67 15.75 -4.68
C GLY A 473 18.22 16.89 -3.84
N MET A 474 18.94 16.58 -2.76
CA MET A 474 19.56 17.60 -1.88
C MET A 474 20.52 18.52 -2.64
N ILE A 475 21.39 17.96 -3.49
CA ILE A 475 22.34 18.71 -4.32
C ILE A 475 21.57 19.65 -5.26
N THR A 476 20.52 19.16 -5.90
CA THR A 476 19.68 19.94 -6.81
C THR A 476 18.99 21.09 -6.08
N GLY A 477 18.49 20.83 -4.87
CA GLY A 477 17.90 21.85 -3.99
C GLY A 477 18.90 22.96 -3.63
N TYR A 478 20.13 22.58 -3.28
CA TYR A 478 21.21 23.52 -3.00
C TYR A 478 21.57 24.39 -4.20
N ILE A 479 21.74 23.78 -5.38
CA ILE A 479 22.05 24.50 -6.63
C ILE A 479 20.93 25.50 -6.95
N ILE A 480 19.67 25.08 -6.93
CA ILE A 480 18.54 25.95 -7.28
C ILE A 480 18.44 27.18 -6.36
N VAL A 481 18.67 26.99 -5.06
CA VAL A 481 18.67 28.10 -4.09
C VAL A 481 19.87 29.02 -4.32
N ARG A 482 21.08 28.47 -4.49
CA ARG A 482 22.31 29.26 -4.67
C ARG A 482 22.28 30.10 -5.95
N PHE A 483 21.73 29.56 -7.03
CA PHE A 483 21.63 30.25 -8.32
C PHE A 483 20.33 31.07 -8.45
N ASN A 484 19.55 31.23 -7.37
CA ASN A 484 18.35 32.07 -7.29
C ASN A 484 17.38 31.87 -8.47
N LYS A 485 17.14 30.62 -8.87
CA LYS A 485 16.34 30.22 -10.05
C LYS A 485 16.85 30.77 -11.40
N LYS A 486 18.01 31.42 -11.47
CA LYS A 486 18.66 31.93 -12.71
C LYS A 486 19.56 30.88 -13.38
N ILE A 487 19.19 29.60 -13.32
CA ILE A 487 19.86 28.58 -14.12
C ILE A 487 19.36 28.78 -15.56
N ALA A 488 20.08 29.59 -16.33
CA ALA A 488 19.90 29.66 -17.76
C ALA A 488 20.44 28.35 -18.35
N LEU A 489 19.61 27.30 -18.37
CA LEU A 489 19.86 26.16 -19.23
C LEU A 489 19.87 26.72 -20.65
N LYS A 490 21.05 26.83 -21.28
CA LYS A 490 21.14 27.06 -22.73
C LYS A 490 20.20 26.04 -23.36
N LYS A 491 19.18 26.50 -24.09
CA LYS A 491 18.33 25.62 -24.90
C LYS A 491 19.24 24.87 -25.87
N VAL A 492 19.71 23.70 -25.47
CA VAL A 492 20.27 22.74 -26.40
C VAL A 492 19.10 22.39 -27.30
N LYS A 493 19.16 22.81 -28.56
CA LYS A 493 18.19 22.39 -29.58
C LYS A 493 18.25 20.87 -29.64
N TYR A 494 17.34 20.18 -28.97
CA TYR A 494 17.12 18.75 -29.10
C TYR A 494 16.49 18.45 -30.46
N ASN A 495 17.21 18.73 -31.55
CA ASN A 495 16.86 18.20 -32.87
C ASN A 495 17.41 16.77 -33.08
N ASN A 496 18.28 16.28 -32.18
CA ASN A 496 18.95 14.99 -32.39
C ASN A 496 18.50 13.84 -31.47
N LEU A 497 17.66 14.07 -30.45
CA LEU A 497 17.19 12.95 -29.60
C LEU A 497 16.11 12.10 -30.28
N PHE A 498 15.36 12.66 -31.23
CA PHE A 498 14.43 11.91 -32.06
C PHE A 498 15.11 11.17 -33.23
N SER A 499 16.39 11.46 -33.53
CA SER A 499 17.14 10.71 -34.55
C SER A 499 17.58 9.33 -34.07
N CYS A 500 17.71 9.13 -32.75
CA CYS A 500 18.04 7.82 -32.17
C CYS A 500 16.87 6.81 -32.32
N LYS A 501 15.63 7.30 -32.48
CA LYS A 501 14.48 6.46 -32.84
C LYS A 501 14.57 5.91 -34.27
N ARG A 502 15.26 6.61 -35.19
CA ARG A 502 15.40 6.19 -36.59
C ARG A 502 16.54 5.19 -36.79
N ILE A 503 17.56 5.23 -35.94
CA ILE A 503 18.67 4.26 -35.95
C ILE A 503 18.22 2.91 -35.35
N LEU A 504 17.46 2.93 -34.24
CA LEU A 504 16.91 1.68 -33.68
C LEU A 504 15.84 1.04 -34.58
N TYR A 505 15.02 1.85 -35.27
CA TYR A 505 13.99 1.32 -36.17
C TYR A 505 14.57 0.68 -37.44
N ASN A 506 15.71 1.18 -37.95
CA ASN A 506 16.38 0.58 -39.10
C ASN A 506 17.17 -0.69 -38.72
N GLN A 507 17.70 -0.80 -37.50
CA GLN A 507 18.36 -2.04 -37.03
C GLN A 507 17.38 -3.17 -36.68
N LEU A 508 16.12 -2.87 -36.41
CA LEU A 508 15.05 -3.85 -36.18
C LEU A 508 14.36 -4.34 -37.47
N LEU A 509 14.76 -3.82 -38.63
CA LEU A 509 14.26 -4.23 -39.96
C LEU A 509 15.29 -5.03 -40.78
N GLU A 510 16.51 -5.19 -40.25
CA GLU A 510 17.57 -6.04 -40.84
C GLU A 510 17.89 -7.30 -40.00
N LEU A 511 17.06 -7.60 -39.00
CA LEU A 511 16.96 -8.88 -38.27
C LEU A 511 15.55 -9.43 -38.45
#